data_AF-A0A3D5YHI2-F1
#
_entry.id   AF-A0A3D5YHI2-F1
#
_cell.length_a   1.000
_cell.length_b   1.000
_cell.length_c   1.000
_cell.angle_alpha   90.00
_cell.angle_beta   90.00
_cell.angle_gamma   90.00
#
_symmetry.space_group_name_H-M   'P 1'
#
loop_
_entity.id
_entity.type
_entity.pdbx_description
1 polymer ?
#
loop_
_entity_poly.entity_id
_entity_poly.type
_entity_poly.pdbx_seq_one_letter_code
_entity_poly.pdbx_strand_id
1 'polypeptide(L)' 'MSNSMSAILKYALVSHLKMELIAKLVRGKKIQEALDTLEFLPKKAAKTLYKVIKSAAANAVKNANKDVNSLYIEAIDV' A
#
# COMPACT_ATOMS: atom_id res chain seq x y z
N MET A 1 -5.09 15.42 -15.84
CA MET A 1 -4.78 13.98 -15.90
C MET A 1 -4.34 13.53 -14.52
N SER A 2 -5.00 12.55 -13.92
CA SER A 2 -4.71 12.10 -12.55
C SER A 2 -3.36 11.37 -12.51
N ASN A 3 -2.37 11.98 -11.87
CA ASN A 3 -1.04 11.38 -11.67
C ASN A 3 -1.03 10.26 -10.61
N SER A 4 -2.17 9.94 -10.00
CA SER A 4 -2.31 8.93 -8.97
C SER A 4 -2.79 7.60 -9.54
N MET A 5 -2.24 6.50 -9.03
CA MET A 5 -2.63 5.13 -9.35
C MET A 5 -3.05 4.44 -8.06
N SER A 6 -4.11 3.64 -8.11
CA SER A 6 -4.67 2.96 -6.94
C SER A 6 -4.83 1.46 -7.16
N ALA A 7 -5.01 0.74 -6.06
CA ALA A 7 -5.40 -0.66 -6.04
C ALA A 7 -6.44 -0.85 -4.93
N ILE A 8 -7.46 -1.67 -5.19
CA ILE A 8 -8.56 -1.91 -4.26
C ILE A 8 -8.66 -3.40 -4.00
N LEU A 9 -8.67 -3.79 -2.72
CA LEU A 9 -8.97 -5.14 -2.29
C LEU A 9 -10.36 -5.18 -1.66
N LYS A 10 -11.28 -5.88 -2.33
CA LYS A 10 -12.63 -6.11 -1.80
C LYS A 10 -12.65 -7.38 -0.95
N TYR A 11 -13.51 -7.39 0.08
CA TYR A 11 -13.75 -8.55 0.94
C TYR A 11 -12.52 -9.05 1.73
N ALA A 12 -11.73 -8.12 2.28
CA ALA A 12 -10.62 -8.48 3.14
C ALA A 12 -11.10 -9.13 4.46
N LEU A 13 -10.60 -10.32 4.76
CA LEU A 13 -10.92 -11.07 5.99
C LEU A 13 -10.13 -10.57 7.21
N VAL A 14 -10.21 -9.27 7.46
CA VAL A 14 -9.53 -8.55 8.55
C VAL A 14 -10.44 -7.42 9.02
N SER A 15 -10.53 -7.21 10.34
CA SER A 15 -11.29 -6.10 10.91
C SER A 15 -10.71 -4.75 10.49
N HIS A 16 -11.59 -3.81 10.16
CA HIS A 16 -11.26 -2.43 9.79
C HIS A 16 -10.26 -1.78 10.76
N LEU A 17 -10.51 -1.84 12.08
CA LEU A 17 -9.63 -1.24 13.09
C LEU A 17 -8.20 -1.79 13.07
N LYS A 18 -8.03 -3.09 12.80
CA LYS A 18 -6.70 -3.73 12.72
C LYS A 18 -5.95 -3.32 11.46
N MET A 19 -6.67 -3.03 10.38
CA MET A 19 -6.09 -2.52 9.14
C MET A 19 -5.75 -1.03 9.26
N GLU A 20 -6.66 -0.21 9.80
CA GLU A 20 -6.45 1.23 9.96
C GLU A 20 -5.24 1.56 10.84
N LEU A 21 -5.01 0.78 11.92
CA LEU A 21 -3.82 0.91 12.75
C LEU A 21 -2.53 0.82 11.92
N ILE A 22 -2.48 -0.14 10.99
CA ILE A 22 -1.29 -0.39 10.16
C ILE A 22 -1.23 0.58 8.99
N ALA A 23 -2.38 0.92 8.39
CA ALA A 23 -2.46 1.91 7.32
C ALA A 23 -1.90 3.26 7.77
N LYS A 24 -2.20 3.69 9.01
CA LYS A 24 -1.64 4.90 9.61
C LYS A 24 -0.11 4.89 9.72
N LEU A 25 0.51 3.72 9.90
CA LEU A 25 1.97 3.60 10.01
C LEU A 25 2.69 3.83 8.68
N VAL A 26 2.05 3.51 7.56
CA VAL A 26 2.67 3.57 6.22
C VAL A 26 2.15 4.70 5.34
N ARG A 27 1.10 5.41 5.79
CA ARG A 27 0.57 6.59 5.09
C ARG A 27 1.64 7.68 5.01
N GLY A 28 1.84 8.25 3.81
CA GLY A 28 2.84 9.29 3.57
C GLY A 28 4.28 8.80 3.39
N LYS A 29 4.55 7.51 3.57
CA LYS A 29 5.90 6.94 3.36
C LYS A 29 6.17 6.64 1.89
N LYS A 30 7.45 6.51 1.54
CA LYS A 30 7.88 5.99 0.24
C LYS A 30 7.46 4.52 0.11
N ILE A 31 7.16 4.09 -1.13
CA ILE A 31 6.69 2.71 -1.38
C ILE A 31 7.68 1.68 -0.85
N GLN A 32 8.98 1.87 -1.08
CA GLN A 32 10.01 0.93 -0.65
C GLN A 32 10.02 0.80 0.88
N GLU A 33 10.08 1.91 1.60
CA GLU A 33 10.07 1.94 3.07
C GLU A 33 8.80 1.32 3.66
N ALA A 34 7.64 1.57 3.03
CA ALA A 34 6.37 0.98 3.43
C ALA A 34 6.35 -0.54 3.23
N LEU A 35 6.86 -1.05 2.10
CA LEU A 35 6.94 -2.47 1.84
C LEU A 35 7.87 -3.18 2.84
N ASP A 36 9.04 -2.62 3.09
CA ASP A 36 10.01 -3.16 4.05
C ASP A 36 9.39 -3.19 5.46
N THR A 37 8.73 -2.10 5.88
CA THR A 37 8.06 -2.03 7.19
C THR A 37 6.97 -3.12 7.33
N LEU A 38 6.16 -3.33 6.28
CA LEU A 38 5.06 -4.29 6.31
C LEU A 38 5.51 -5.74 6.22
N GLU A 39 6.65 -6.00 5.60
CA GLU A 39 7.24 -7.34 5.46
C GLU A 39 7.65 -7.92 6.83
N PHE A 40 8.26 -7.10 7.69
CA PHE A 40 8.73 -7.53 9.01
C PHE A 40 7.69 -7.38 10.13
N LEU A 41 6.52 -6.82 9.85
CA LEU A 41 5.49 -6.61 10.87
C LEU A 41 4.70 -7.92 11.14
N PRO A 42 4.71 -8.47 12.38
CA PRO A 42 4.07 -9.76 12.69
C PRO A 42 2.54 -9.62 12.90
N LYS A 43 1.84 -9.00 11.94
CA LYS A 43 0.38 -8.80 11.97
C LYS A 43 -0.24 -9.29 10.67
N LYS A 44 -1.37 -10.01 10.76
CA LYS A 44 -2.11 -10.48 9.57
C LYS A 44 -2.50 -9.34 8.62
N ALA A 45 -2.92 -8.21 9.19
CA ALA A 45 -3.29 -7.01 8.45
C ALA A 45 -2.12 -6.45 7.62
N ALA A 46 -0.88 -6.57 8.09
CA ALA A 46 0.32 -6.13 7.36
C ALA A 46 0.49 -6.91 6.05
N LYS A 47 0.34 -8.23 6.10
CA LYS A 47 0.40 -9.10 4.92
C LYS A 47 -0.66 -8.77 3.88
N THR A 48 -1.87 -8.42 4.33
CA THR A 48 -2.94 -7.98 3.43
C THR A 48 -2.57 -6.65 2.77
N LEU A 49 -2.16 -5.65 3.56
CA LEU A 49 -1.83 -4.32 3.06
C LEU A 49 -0.61 -4.33 2.13
N TYR A 50 0.41 -5.15 2.44
CA TYR A 50 1.60 -5.36 1.60
C TYR A 50 1.22 -5.77 0.17
N LYS A 51 0.29 -6.72 0.03
CA LYS A 51 -0.17 -7.19 -1.29
C LYS A 51 -0.85 -6.07 -2.08
N VAL A 52 -1.66 -5.25 -1.42
CA VAL A 52 -2.37 -4.13 -2.06
C VAL A 52 -1.40 -3.05 -2.51
N ILE A 53 -0.47 -2.64 -1.65
CA ILE A 53 0.55 -1.64 -1.98
C ILE A 53 1.46 -2.14 -3.11
N LYS A 54 1.87 -3.40 -3.06
CA LYS A 54 2.65 -4.03 -4.14
C LYS A 54 1.89 -4.04 -5.46
N SER A 55 0.59 -4.30 -5.44
CA SER A 55 -0.26 -4.22 -6.64
C SER A 55 -0.39 -2.79 -7.17
N ALA A 56 -0.55 -1.79 -6.30
CA ALA A 56 -0.61 -0.39 -6.70
C ALA A 56 0.71 0.08 -7.33
N ALA A 57 1.85 -0.33 -6.75
CA ALA A 57 3.17 -0.06 -7.30
C ALA A 57 3.34 -0.69 -8.69
N ALA A 58 2.93 -1.95 -8.86
CA ALA A 58 2.97 -2.63 -10.16
C ALA A 58 2.10 -1.93 -11.21
N ASN A 59 0.92 -1.43 -10.82
CA ASN A 59 0.07 -0.64 -11.71
C ASN A 59 0.74 0.68 -12.12
N ALA A 60 1.41 1.36 -11.20
CA ALA A 60 2.14 2.58 -11.49
C ALA A 60 3.31 2.37 -12.45
N VAL A 61 4.05 1.26 -12.30
CA VAL A 61 5.13 0.90 -13.24
C VAL A 61 4.55 0.57 -14.61
N LYS A 62 3.55 -0.32 -14.67
CA LYS A 62 3.03 -0.83 -15.94
C LYS A 62 2.28 0.22 -16.75
N ASN A 63 1.41 1.01 -16.11
CA ASN A 63 0.49 1.90 -16.81
C ASN A 63 1.02 3.34 -16.93
N ALA A 64 1.89 3.76 -16.01
CA ALA A 64 2.39 5.13 -15.97
C ALA A 64 3.92 5.22 -16.17
N ASN A 65 4.62 4.11 -16.40
CA ASN A 65 6.08 4.04 -16.56
C ASN A 65 6.83 4.84 -15.48
N LYS A 66 6.30 4.86 -14.25
CA LYS A 66 6.90 5.59 -13.14
C LYS A 66 7.96 4.74 -12.47
N ASP A 67 9.05 5.38 -12.04
CA ASP A 67 10.06 4.72 -11.22
C ASP A 67 9.55 4.50 -9.79
N VAL A 68 9.69 3.27 -9.30
CA VAL A 68 9.21 2.82 -7.99
C VAL A 68 9.82 3.64 -6.86
N ASN A 69 11.07 4.06 -6.99
CA ASN A 69 11.79 4.81 -5.95
C ASN A 69 11.25 6.23 -5.73
N SER A 70 10.60 6.78 -6.75
CA SER A 70 10.00 8.12 -6.71
C SER A 70 8.57 8.12 -6.15
N LEU A 71 7.96 6.94 -5.97
CA LEU A 71 6.58 6.80 -5.56
C LEU A 71 6.43 6.83 -4.03
N TYR A 72 5.34 7.44 -3.59
CA TYR A 72 4.93 7.51 -2.20
C TYR A 72 3.43 7.21 -2.06
N ILE A 73 3.02 6.88 -0.84
CA ILE A 73 1.63 6.59 -0.50
C ILE A 73 0.93 7.91 -0.12
N GLU A 74 0.04 8.39 -0.99
CA GLU A 74 -0.74 9.61 -0.74
C GLU A 74 -1.86 9.37 0.28
N ALA A 75 -2.73 8.38 0.02
CA ALA A 75 -3.87 8.06 0.86
C ALA A 75 -4.07 6.54 0.97
N ILE A 76 -4.61 6.11 2.12
CA ILE A 76 -5.09 4.74 2.33
C ILE A 76 -6.43 4.84 3.03
N ASP A 77 -7.45 4.30 2.37
CA ASP A 77 -8.81 4.15 2.89
C ASP A 77 -9.07 2.65 3.12
N VAL A 78 -9.63 2.33 4.29
CA VAL A 78 -9.78 0.97 4.83
C VAL A 78 -11.25 0.60 5.01
#